data_AF-A0A2H0WCQ3-F1
#
_entry.id   AF-A0A2H0WCQ3-F1
#
_cell.length_a   1.000
_cell.length_b   1.000
_cell.length_c   1.000
_cell.angle_alpha   90.00
_cell.angle_beta   90.00
_cell.angle_gamma   90.00
#
_symmetry.space_group_name_H-M   'P 1'
#
loop_
_entity.id
_entity.type
_entity.pdbx_description
1 polymer ?
#
loop_
_entity_poly.entity_id
_entity_poly.type
_entity_poly.pdbx_seq_one_letter_code
_entity_poly.pdbx_strand_id
1 'polypeptide(L)'
;MKISNQELEIILQNKVTEERKITVEIIQLLEEVSRRKIYLERGYGSLIEYCIKKLGYSESAAYRRIAAMQVAKDLPQVKTAISEGRLNLASVAQAHTFFRREEKQRKKVGAETFSRPEKAEILQSLEQKTSRQAEKFLLDLSPTNLPLEKVKQLSSTKTQVTLVLDEELMQKIEEIKNLISHKNPHPTYAELLTIMADMSLEKLKSKRMAALKAQGATGAGVAARKPLLLRVDQSADVQDKDTHGSRKRVPEGRARSRRIPASIRRQVWLKSQGQCCYRDPISGTNCASKFQLQIEHRYPWAKGGGHQIENLELLCSAHNQLRAIQQFGEKKIKYHQVSSIIDEQVAYFS
;
A
#
# COMPACT_ATOMS: atom_id res chain seq x y z
N MET A 1 23.68 -5.93 47.60
CA MET A 1 24.27 -7.20 47.10
C MET A 1 25.77 -7.13 47.37
N LYS A 2 26.31 -7.99 48.26
CA LYS A 2 27.77 -8.10 48.46
C LYS A 2 28.28 -9.20 47.51
N ILE A 3 28.59 -8.83 46.28
CA ILE A 3 29.07 -9.75 45.23
C ILE A 3 30.24 -9.05 44.54
N SER A 4 31.28 -9.78 44.12
CA SER A 4 32.39 -9.19 43.38
C SER A 4 31.96 -8.73 41.98
N ASN A 5 32.69 -7.78 41.39
CA ASN A 5 32.40 -7.29 40.04
C ASN A 5 32.40 -8.43 39.00
N GLN A 6 33.33 -9.37 39.11
CA GLN A 6 33.44 -10.51 38.21
C GLN A 6 32.25 -11.47 38.35
N GLU A 7 31.84 -11.79 39.58
CA GLU A 7 30.65 -12.61 39.82
C GLU A 7 29.37 -11.91 39.34
N LEU A 8 29.27 -10.59 39.51
CA LEU A 8 28.15 -9.80 39.01
C LEU A 8 28.05 -9.86 37.48
N GLU A 9 29.17 -9.74 36.77
CA GLU A 9 29.23 -9.85 35.31
C GLU A 9 28.80 -11.24 34.82
N ILE A 10 29.28 -12.31 35.46
CA ILE A 10 28.90 -13.69 35.12
C ILE A 10 27.39 -13.90 35.34
N ILE A 11 26.85 -13.44 36.47
CA ILE A 11 25.41 -13.53 36.75
C ILE A 11 24.61 -12.77 35.68
N LEU A 12 25.05 -11.56 35.33
CA LEU A 12 24.38 -10.75 34.31
C LEU A 12 24.39 -11.44 32.93
N GLN A 13 25.54 -11.97 32.50
CA GLN A 13 25.67 -12.70 31.23
C GLN A 13 24.76 -13.94 31.18
N ASN A 14 24.66 -14.68 32.29
CA ASN A 14 23.76 -15.82 32.39
C ASN A 14 22.29 -15.38 32.28
N LYS A 15 21.90 -14.30 32.96
CA LYS A 15 20.53 -13.76 32.87
C LYS A 15 20.18 -13.28 31.46
N VAL A 16 21.11 -12.64 30.76
CA VAL A 16 20.91 -12.24 29.35
C VAL A 16 20.77 -13.45 28.43
N THR A 17 21.54 -14.52 28.66
CA THR A 17 21.40 -15.77 27.91
C THR A 17 20.03 -16.41 28.13
N GLU A 18 19.57 -16.47 29.38
CA GLU A 18 18.23 -16.97 29.70
C GLU A 18 17.12 -16.10 29.10
N GLU A 19 17.29 -14.76 29.11
CA GLU A 19 16.36 -13.84 28.45
C GLU A 19 16.23 -14.14 26.95
N ARG A 20 17.34 -14.43 26.26
CA ARG A 20 17.34 -14.78 24.84
C ARG A 20 16.64 -16.10 24.59
N LYS A 21 16.85 -17.12 25.43
CA LYS A 21 16.14 -18.40 25.35
C LYS A 21 14.63 -18.23 25.52
N ILE A 22 14.21 -17.53 26.58
CA ILE A 22 12.79 -17.21 26.83
C ILE A 22 12.20 -16.43 25.64
N THR A 23 12.96 -15.51 25.06
CA THR A 23 12.52 -14.77 23.88
C THR A 23 12.25 -15.69 22.68
N VAL A 24 13.09 -16.70 22.45
CA VAL A 24 12.88 -17.70 21.40
C VAL A 24 11.66 -18.57 21.68
N GLU A 25 11.45 -18.98 22.94
CA GLU A 25 10.24 -19.72 23.34
C GLU A 25 8.97 -18.88 23.13
N ILE A 26 8.99 -17.59 23.47
CA ILE A 26 7.89 -16.67 23.19
C ILE A 26 7.61 -16.61 21.69
N ILE A 27 8.63 -16.54 20.85
CA ILE A 27 8.47 -16.54 19.39
C ILE A 27 7.80 -17.84 18.90
N GLN A 28 8.17 -18.99 19.44
CA GLN A 28 7.55 -20.29 19.11
C GLN A 28 6.09 -20.34 19.57
N LEU A 29 5.78 -19.82 20.76
CA LEU A 29 4.40 -19.73 21.26
C LEU A 29 3.56 -18.78 20.41
N LEU A 30 4.12 -17.65 19.99
CA LEU A 30 3.45 -16.72 19.07
C LEU A 30 3.19 -17.37 17.70
N GLU A 31 4.10 -18.22 17.21
CA GLU A 31 3.91 -19.01 16.00
C GLU A 31 2.68 -19.92 16.14
N GLU A 32 2.53 -20.58 17.28
CA GLU A 32 1.39 -21.46 17.56
C GLU A 32 0.07 -20.69 17.74
N VAL A 33 0.10 -19.57 18.45
CA VAL A 33 -1.03 -18.62 18.55
C VAL A 33 -1.47 -18.14 17.17
N SER A 34 -0.51 -17.83 16.31
CA SER A 34 -0.74 -17.40 14.93
C SER A 34 -1.36 -18.52 14.10
N ARG A 35 -0.81 -19.74 14.19
CA ARG A 35 -1.27 -20.93 13.46
C ARG A 35 -2.70 -21.33 13.83
N ARG A 36 -3.03 -21.31 15.12
CA ARG A 36 -4.37 -21.63 15.65
C ARG A 36 -5.35 -20.45 15.57
N LYS A 37 -4.87 -19.25 15.23
CA LYS A 37 -5.67 -18.00 15.21
C LYS A 37 -6.35 -17.69 16.55
N ILE A 38 -5.73 -18.04 17.67
CA ILE A 38 -6.27 -17.80 19.02
C ILE A 38 -6.59 -16.31 19.21
N TYR A 39 -5.78 -15.42 18.64
CA TYR A 39 -6.03 -13.97 18.69
C TYR A 39 -7.38 -13.56 18.09
N LEU A 40 -7.86 -14.22 17.03
CA LEU A 40 -9.18 -13.95 16.44
C LEU A 40 -10.30 -14.48 17.33
N GLU A 41 -10.15 -15.68 17.89
CA GLU A 41 -11.12 -16.26 18.84
C GLU A 41 -11.31 -15.39 20.08
N ARG A 42 -10.26 -14.65 20.47
CA ARG A 42 -10.27 -13.71 21.60
C ARG A 42 -10.69 -12.28 21.21
N GLY A 43 -11.08 -12.05 19.96
CA GLY A 43 -11.64 -10.77 19.50
C GLY A 43 -10.61 -9.71 19.08
N TYR A 44 -9.34 -10.07 18.88
CA TYR A 44 -8.33 -9.14 18.36
C TYR A 44 -8.28 -9.23 16.84
N GLY A 45 -8.28 -8.09 16.15
CA GLY A 45 -8.28 -8.01 14.68
C GLY A 45 -6.95 -8.43 14.04
N SER A 46 -5.89 -8.56 14.82
CA SER A 46 -4.58 -9.02 14.34
C SER A 46 -3.70 -9.59 15.46
N LEU A 47 -2.65 -10.33 15.07
CA LEU A 47 -1.66 -10.84 16.02
C LEU A 47 -0.88 -9.71 16.70
N ILE A 48 -0.60 -8.61 16.00
CA ILE A 48 0.08 -7.45 16.60
C ILE A 48 -0.79 -6.76 17.65
N GLU A 49 -2.09 -6.62 17.36
CA GLU A 49 -3.06 -6.10 18.32
C GLU A 49 -3.17 -7.00 19.56
N TYR A 50 -3.14 -8.33 19.39
CA TYR A 50 -3.07 -9.28 20.49
C TYR A 50 -1.80 -9.09 21.33
N CYS A 51 -0.63 -8.98 20.70
CA CYS A 51 0.62 -8.72 21.40
C CYS A 51 0.61 -7.41 22.19
N ILE A 52 0.00 -6.35 21.65
CA ILE A 52 -0.09 -5.05 22.32
C ILE A 52 -1.12 -5.08 23.45
N LYS A 53 -2.38 -5.39 23.13
CA LYS A 53 -3.50 -5.27 24.05
C LYS A 53 -3.57 -6.39 25.09
N LYS A 54 -3.19 -7.63 24.74
CA LYS A 54 -3.26 -8.78 25.65
C LYS A 54 -1.95 -9.06 26.37
N LEU A 55 -0.82 -8.99 25.66
CA LEU A 55 0.51 -9.32 26.21
C LEU A 55 1.27 -8.09 26.74
N GLY A 56 0.75 -6.88 26.54
CA GLY A 56 1.33 -5.65 27.09
C GLY A 56 2.61 -5.18 26.42
N TYR A 57 2.92 -5.67 25.21
CA TYR A 57 4.08 -5.19 24.47
C TYR A 57 3.84 -3.78 23.92
N SER A 58 4.90 -2.96 23.88
CA SER A 58 4.92 -1.80 23.01
C SER A 58 4.81 -2.21 21.54
N GLU A 59 4.35 -1.32 20.68
CA GLU A 59 4.20 -1.58 19.24
C GLU A 59 5.51 -2.06 18.61
N SER A 60 6.63 -1.42 18.95
CA SER A 60 7.96 -1.79 18.46
C SER A 60 8.42 -3.16 18.98
N ALA A 61 8.15 -3.47 20.25
CA ALA A 61 8.47 -4.77 20.84
C ALA A 61 7.63 -5.91 20.26
N ALA A 62 6.33 -5.67 20.02
CA ALA A 62 5.41 -6.59 19.38
C ALA A 62 5.82 -6.85 17.92
N TYR A 63 6.10 -5.78 17.17
CA TYR A 63 6.55 -5.88 15.78
C TYR A 63 7.82 -6.73 15.65
N ARG A 64 8.84 -6.47 16.46
CA ARG A 64 10.11 -7.21 16.41
C ARG A 64 9.92 -8.71 16.63
N ARG A 65 9.06 -9.11 17.58
CA ARG A 65 8.74 -10.52 17.86
C ARG A 65 7.99 -11.17 16.72
N ILE A 66 7.01 -10.48 16.16
CA ILE A 66 6.23 -10.98 15.01
C ILE A 66 7.13 -11.09 13.77
N ALA A 67 7.97 -10.10 13.50
CA ALA A 67 8.92 -10.14 12.40
C ALA A 67 9.90 -11.31 12.57
N ALA A 68 10.46 -11.48 13.77
CA ALA A 68 11.33 -12.62 14.07
C ALA A 68 10.62 -13.97 13.92
N MET A 69 9.37 -14.08 14.36
CA MET A 69 8.53 -15.26 14.15
C MET A 69 8.33 -15.57 12.66
N GLN A 70 8.02 -14.57 11.83
CA GLN A 70 7.82 -14.78 10.39
C GLN A 70 9.12 -15.22 9.69
N VAL A 71 10.25 -14.59 10.01
CA VAL A 71 11.55 -14.99 9.44
C VAL A 71 11.93 -16.38 9.92
N ALA A 72 11.75 -16.69 11.21
CA ALA A 72 12.10 -17.97 11.80
C ALA A 72 11.24 -19.14 11.29
N LYS A 73 10.04 -18.86 10.78
CA LYS A 73 9.18 -19.85 10.10
C LYS A 73 9.78 -20.31 8.78
N ASP A 74 10.39 -19.38 8.03
CA ASP A 74 11.05 -19.69 6.76
C ASP A 74 12.48 -20.20 6.96
N LEU A 75 13.17 -19.71 8.00
CA LEU A 75 14.58 -19.97 8.31
C LEU A 75 14.75 -20.33 9.81
N PRO A 76 14.56 -21.61 10.19
CA PRO A 76 14.62 -22.04 11.58
C PRO A 76 15.93 -21.71 12.30
N GLN A 77 17.05 -21.63 11.58
CA GLN A 77 18.38 -21.29 12.12
C GLN A 77 18.42 -19.92 12.82
N VAL A 78 17.48 -19.02 12.52
CA VAL A 78 17.35 -17.72 13.19
C VAL A 78 17.05 -17.88 14.67
N LYS A 79 16.29 -18.91 15.06
CA LYS A 79 15.99 -19.19 16.48
C LYS A 79 17.28 -19.47 17.26
N THR A 80 18.15 -20.30 16.70
CA THR A 80 19.47 -20.62 17.27
C THR A 80 20.37 -19.38 17.34
N ALA A 81 20.46 -18.60 16.26
CA ALA A 81 21.27 -17.39 16.22
C ALA A 81 20.83 -16.33 17.25
N ILE A 82 19.52 -16.21 17.52
CA ILE A 82 18.99 -15.34 18.58
C ILE A 82 19.36 -15.89 19.97
N SER A 83 19.19 -17.20 20.20
CA SER A 83 19.49 -17.81 21.50
C SER A 83 20.97 -17.67 21.89
N GLU A 84 21.87 -17.81 20.93
CA GLU A 84 23.33 -17.66 21.11
C GLU A 84 23.77 -16.19 21.15
N GLY A 85 22.89 -15.25 20.81
CA GLY A 85 23.19 -13.82 20.76
C GLY A 85 24.00 -13.36 19.55
N ARG A 86 24.18 -14.22 18.54
CA ARG A 86 24.78 -13.84 17.25
C ARG A 86 23.87 -12.86 16.50
N LEU A 87 22.57 -12.93 16.72
CA LEU A 87 21.58 -12.07 16.06
C LEU A 87 20.61 -11.47 17.10
N ASN A 88 20.28 -10.19 16.94
CA ASN A 88 19.30 -9.52 17.81
C ASN A 88 17.95 -9.31 17.08
N LEU A 89 16.87 -9.16 17.85
CA LEU A 89 15.51 -9.00 17.29
C LEU A 89 15.35 -7.78 16.36
N ALA A 90 16.12 -6.71 16.59
CA ALA A 90 16.04 -5.51 15.76
C ALA A 90 16.64 -5.75 14.37
N SER A 91 17.80 -6.41 14.28
CA SER A 91 18.43 -6.81 13.02
C SER A 91 17.54 -7.77 12.23
N VAL A 92 16.90 -8.73 12.90
CA VAL A 92 15.92 -9.64 12.26
C VAL A 92 14.72 -8.87 11.71
N ALA A 93 14.20 -7.91 12.47
CA ALA A 93 13.07 -7.10 12.04
C ALA A 93 13.43 -6.20 10.84
N GLN A 94 14.64 -5.64 10.81
CA GLN A 94 15.16 -4.90 9.65
C GLN A 94 15.27 -5.80 8.41
N ALA A 95 15.82 -7.01 8.56
CA ALA A 95 15.89 -7.99 7.48
C ALA A 95 14.50 -8.38 6.96
N HIS A 96 13.53 -8.61 7.85
CA HIS A 96 12.15 -8.90 7.48
C HIS A 96 11.52 -7.75 6.64
N THR A 97 11.69 -6.50 7.08
CA THR A 97 11.22 -5.33 6.33
C THR A 97 11.88 -5.26 4.96
N PHE A 98 13.20 -5.50 4.90
CA PHE A 98 13.96 -5.52 3.66
C PHE A 98 13.46 -6.60 2.69
N PHE A 99 13.30 -7.85 3.13
CA PHE A 99 12.79 -8.93 2.30
C PHE A 99 11.41 -8.63 1.75
N ARG A 100 10.47 -8.15 2.58
CA ARG A 100 9.13 -7.80 2.12
C ARG A 100 9.14 -6.66 1.10
N ARG A 101 10.00 -5.67 1.31
CA ARG A 101 10.15 -4.54 0.38
C ARG A 101 10.66 -5.03 -0.98
N GLU A 102 11.71 -5.83 -0.99
CA GLU A 102 12.31 -6.39 -2.20
C GLU A 102 11.36 -7.34 -2.93
N GLU A 103 10.67 -8.22 -2.20
CA GLU A 103 9.65 -9.11 -2.79
C GLU A 103 8.55 -8.32 -3.51
N LYS A 104 8.07 -7.21 -2.94
CA LYS A 104 7.05 -6.37 -3.57
C LYS A 104 7.58 -5.74 -4.86
N GLN A 105 8.83 -5.31 -4.89
CA GLN A 105 9.42 -4.67 -6.08
C GLN A 105 9.73 -5.70 -7.17
N ARG A 106 10.36 -6.81 -6.83
CA ARG A 106 10.66 -7.88 -7.79
C ARG A 106 9.38 -8.42 -8.45
N LYS A 107 8.30 -8.58 -7.68
CA LYS A 107 6.98 -8.94 -8.22
C LYS A 107 6.41 -7.91 -9.21
N LYS A 108 6.66 -6.61 -9.04
CA LYS A 108 6.21 -5.59 -10.01
C LYS A 108 6.95 -5.67 -11.33
N VAL A 109 8.23 -6.02 -11.28
CA VAL A 109 9.12 -6.12 -12.45
C VAL A 109 9.08 -7.54 -13.06
N GLY A 110 8.32 -8.47 -12.46
CA GLY A 110 8.24 -9.86 -12.90
C GLY A 110 9.51 -10.68 -12.60
N ALA A 111 10.37 -10.19 -11.71
CA ALA A 111 11.60 -10.85 -11.28
C ALA A 111 11.35 -11.83 -10.12
N GLU A 112 12.23 -12.83 -9.98
CA GLU A 112 12.15 -13.83 -8.92
C GLU A 112 12.44 -13.23 -7.54
N THR A 113 11.60 -13.58 -6.56
CA THR A 113 11.79 -13.19 -5.16
C THR A 113 12.99 -13.90 -4.55
N PHE A 114 13.59 -13.34 -3.50
CA PHE A 114 14.66 -14.02 -2.77
C PHE A 114 14.27 -15.43 -2.34
N SER A 115 15.12 -16.37 -2.72
CA SER A 115 15.09 -17.76 -2.31
C SER A 115 15.46 -17.91 -0.83
N ARG A 116 15.13 -19.07 -0.24
CA ARG A 116 15.51 -19.40 1.14
C ARG A 116 17.04 -19.30 1.40
N PRO A 117 17.94 -19.83 0.53
CA PRO A 117 19.37 -19.72 0.76
C PRO A 117 19.86 -18.26 0.71
N GLU A 118 19.40 -17.44 -0.23
CA GLU A 118 19.78 -16.02 -0.28
C GLU A 118 19.36 -15.25 0.98
N LYS A 119 18.14 -15.51 1.49
CA LYS A 119 17.69 -14.91 2.76
C LYS A 119 18.56 -15.35 3.93
N ALA A 120 19.02 -16.61 3.93
CA ALA A 120 19.91 -17.13 4.97
C ALA A 120 21.30 -16.45 4.92
N GLU A 121 21.89 -16.29 3.74
CA GLU A 121 23.18 -15.60 3.55
C GLU A 121 23.12 -14.14 4.00
N ILE A 122 22.03 -13.43 3.68
CA ILE A 122 21.82 -12.05 4.12
C ILE A 122 21.76 -12.00 5.64
N LEU A 123 21.02 -12.91 6.29
CA LEU A 123 20.92 -12.96 7.75
C LEU A 123 22.24 -13.34 8.42
N GLN A 124 23.00 -14.27 7.84
CA GLN A 124 24.34 -14.63 8.32
C GLN A 124 25.26 -13.40 8.27
N SER A 125 25.17 -12.60 7.22
CA SER A 125 25.90 -11.34 7.08
C SER A 125 25.48 -10.26 8.08
N LEU A 126 24.35 -10.43 8.78
CA LEU A 126 23.88 -9.55 9.84
C LEU A 126 24.30 -10.01 11.25
N GLU A 127 24.93 -11.18 11.38
CA GLU A 127 25.41 -11.68 12.66
C GLU A 127 26.48 -10.76 13.24
N GLN A 128 26.44 -10.58 14.57
CA GLN A 128 27.34 -9.73 15.36
C GLN A 128 27.36 -8.25 14.97
N LYS A 129 26.49 -7.80 14.05
CA LYS A 129 26.33 -6.39 13.70
C LYS A 129 25.36 -5.69 14.64
N THR A 130 25.67 -4.44 14.96
CA THR A 130 24.71 -3.53 15.58
C THR A 130 23.54 -3.26 14.64
N SER A 131 22.39 -2.85 15.17
CA SER A 131 21.21 -2.53 14.34
C SER A 131 21.49 -1.43 13.31
N ARG A 132 22.40 -0.49 13.61
CA ARG A 132 22.81 0.56 12.69
C ARG A 132 23.70 0.03 11.55
N GLN A 133 24.63 -0.88 11.85
CA GLN A 133 25.45 -1.54 10.85
C GLN A 133 24.62 -2.49 9.96
N ALA A 134 23.65 -3.17 10.56
CA ALA A 134 22.69 -4.01 9.84
C ALA A 134 21.84 -3.18 8.87
N GLU A 135 21.30 -2.06 9.32
CA GLU A 135 20.56 -1.12 8.47
C GLU A 135 21.41 -0.62 7.29
N LYS A 136 22.63 -0.15 7.56
CA LYS A 136 23.55 0.31 6.52
C LYS A 136 23.81 -0.78 5.48
N PHE A 137 24.15 -1.99 5.93
CA PHE A 137 24.40 -3.12 5.04
C PHE A 137 23.18 -3.47 4.16
N LEU A 138 21.97 -3.45 4.71
CA LEU A 138 20.74 -3.71 3.96
C LEU A 138 20.42 -2.60 2.95
N LEU A 139 20.81 -1.36 3.23
CA LEU A 139 20.69 -0.25 2.28
C LEU A 139 21.71 -0.41 1.13
N ASP A 140 22.95 -0.78 1.45
CA ASP A 140 24.02 -0.99 0.47
C ASP A 140 23.73 -2.16 -0.48
N LEU A 141 23.00 -3.19 -0.01
CA LEU A 141 22.52 -4.33 -0.80
C LEU A 141 21.45 -3.95 -1.84
N SER A 142 20.72 -2.86 -1.63
CA SER A 142 19.67 -2.39 -2.54
C SER A 142 19.64 -0.85 -2.57
N PRO A 143 20.65 -0.22 -3.19
CA PRO A 143 20.75 1.23 -3.28
C PRO A 143 19.70 1.83 -4.21
N THR A 144 19.12 1.00 -5.10
CA THR A 144 18.21 1.41 -6.19
C THR A 144 16.79 1.73 -5.72
N ASN A 145 16.45 1.49 -4.45
CA ASN A 145 15.11 1.70 -3.93
C ASN A 145 15.01 2.99 -3.11
N LEU A 146 15.31 4.12 -3.75
CA LEU A 146 14.85 5.41 -3.25
C LEU A 146 13.31 5.40 -3.27
N PRO A 147 12.64 5.88 -2.19
CA PRO A 147 11.20 6.03 -2.20
C PRO A 147 10.75 6.80 -3.45
N LEU A 148 9.90 6.16 -4.26
CA LEU A 148 9.29 6.86 -5.40
C LEU A 148 8.54 8.08 -4.89
N GLU A 149 8.57 9.16 -5.68
CA GLU A 149 7.79 10.35 -5.41
C GLU A 149 6.32 9.97 -5.19
N LYS A 150 5.76 10.37 -4.05
CA LYS A 150 4.36 10.13 -3.70
C LYS A 150 3.64 11.45 -3.60
N VAL A 151 2.51 11.55 -4.28
CA VAL A 151 1.60 12.69 -4.19
C VAL A 151 0.29 12.19 -3.59
N LYS A 152 -0.06 12.67 -2.40
CA LYS A 152 -1.29 12.30 -1.69
C LYS A 152 -2.09 13.56 -1.36
N GLN A 153 -3.35 13.60 -1.79
CA GLN A 153 -4.26 14.67 -1.38
C GLN A 153 -4.65 14.47 0.10
N LEU A 154 -4.33 15.45 0.95
CA LEU A 154 -4.67 15.43 2.38
C LEU A 154 -6.01 16.14 2.65
N SER A 155 -6.31 17.19 1.90
CA SER A 155 -7.57 17.93 1.99
C SER A 155 -7.96 18.50 0.62
N SER A 156 -9.10 19.19 0.54
CA SER A 156 -9.51 19.93 -0.67
C SER A 156 -8.48 20.96 -1.14
N THR A 157 -7.58 21.40 -0.26
CA THR A 157 -6.61 22.48 -0.52
C THR A 157 -5.15 22.08 -0.34
N LYS A 158 -4.85 20.94 0.31
CA LYS A 158 -3.48 20.54 0.64
C LYS A 158 -3.12 19.19 0.02
N THR A 159 -1.94 19.15 -0.59
CA THR A 159 -1.34 17.96 -1.18
C THR A 159 0.00 17.70 -0.51
N GLN A 160 0.19 16.49 0.00
CA GLN A 160 1.48 16.02 0.50
C GLN A 160 2.27 15.46 -0.67
N VAL A 161 3.47 15.99 -0.88
CA VAL A 161 4.45 15.47 -1.83
C VAL A 161 5.64 14.94 -1.03
N THR A 162 5.99 13.67 -1.24
CA THR A 162 7.20 13.06 -0.70
C THR A 162 8.24 13.02 -1.81
N LEU A 163 9.37 13.71 -1.60
CA LEU A 163 10.46 13.84 -2.57
C LEU A 163 11.73 13.22 -2.01
N VAL A 164 12.56 12.69 -2.90
CA VAL A 164 13.94 12.29 -2.61
C VAL A 164 14.84 13.15 -3.48
N LEU A 165 15.69 13.94 -2.84
CA LEU A 165 16.55 14.91 -3.51
C LEU A 165 17.99 14.38 -3.51
N ASP A 166 18.68 14.53 -4.63
CA ASP A 166 20.11 14.24 -4.70
C ASP A 166 20.94 15.36 -4.04
N GLU A 167 22.22 15.09 -3.85
CA GLU A 167 23.14 16.00 -3.16
C GLU A 167 23.30 17.33 -3.92
N GLU A 168 23.36 17.29 -5.26
CA GLU A 168 23.50 18.48 -6.09
C GLU A 168 22.28 19.42 -5.95
N LEU A 169 21.07 18.85 -5.95
CA LEU A 169 19.84 19.62 -5.77
C LEU A 169 19.73 20.18 -4.34
N MET A 170 20.14 19.42 -3.32
CA MET A 170 20.18 19.91 -1.95
C MET A 170 21.14 21.09 -1.78
N GLN A 171 22.30 21.07 -2.43
CA GLN A 171 23.24 22.21 -2.43
C GLN A 171 22.60 23.47 -3.04
N LYS A 172 21.91 23.33 -4.18
CA LYS A 172 21.18 24.45 -4.82
C LYS A 172 20.09 25.01 -3.90
N ILE A 173 19.36 24.15 -3.20
CA ILE A 173 18.31 24.55 -2.25
C ILE A 173 18.91 25.36 -1.08
N GLU A 174 20.05 24.93 -0.53
CA GLU A 174 20.75 25.67 0.53
C GLU A 174 21.29 27.02 0.03
N GLU A 175 21.83 27.09 -1.19
CA GLU A 175 22.24 28.37 -1.79
C GLU A 175 21.06 29.35 -1.91
N ILE A 176 19.90 28.87 -2.37
CA ILE A 176 18.68 29.68 -2.46
C ILE A 176 18.22 30.13 -1.07
N LYS A 177 18.28 29.26 -0.04
CA LYS A 177 17.97 29.65 1.34
C LYS A 177 18.88 30.79 1.83
N ASN A 178 20.18 30.70 1.57
CA ASN A 178 21.14 31.72 1.96
C ASN A 178 20.83 33.07 1.29
N LEU A 179 20.48 33.07 0.00
CA LEU A 179 20.10 34.28 -0.73
C LEU A 179 18.80 34.93 -0.23
N ILE A 180 17.88 34.14 0.33
CA ILE A 180 16.57 34.60 0.82
C ILE A 180 16.58 34.88 2.34
N SER A 181 17.64 34.49 3.04
CA SER A 181 17.78 34.57 4.51
C SER A 181 17.47 35.95 5.10
N HIS A 182 17.78 37.04 4.37
CA HIS A 182 17.46 38.41 4.79
C HIS A 182 15.96 38.75 4.80
N LYS A 183 15.15 38.06 3.98
CA LYS A 183 13.68 38.24 3.92
C LYS A 183 12.94 37.23 4.79
N ASN A 184 13.47 36.02 4.94
CA ASN A 184 12.92 34.99 5.83
C ASN A 184 14.08 34.14 6.39
N PRO A 185 14.43 34.26 7.68
CA PRO A 185 15.58 33.58 8.26
C PRO A 185 15.45 32.05 8.32
N HIS A 186 14.21 31.53 8.42
CA HIS A 186 13.93 30.10 8.57
C HIS A 186 12.70 29.68 7.75
N PRO A 187 12.77 29.73 6.41
CA PRO A 187 11.64 29.37 5.56
C PRO A 187 11.38 27.86 5.65
N THR A 188 10.10 27.48 5.70
CA THR A 188 9.74 26.07 5.49
C THR A 188 10.05 25.67 4.04
N TYR A 189 10.26 24.37 3.77
CA TYR A 189 10.46 23.90 2.39
C TYR A 189 9.26 24.24 1.49
N ALA A 190 8.04 24.29 2.04
CA ALA A 190 6.85 24.69 1.29
C ALA A 190 6.92 26.16 0.87
N GLU A 191 7.29 27.07 1.77
CA GLU A 191 7.46 28.50 1.48
C GLU A 191 8.60 28.74 0.48
N LEU A 192 9.70 28.02 0.63
CA LEU A 192 10.83 28.08 -0.29
C LEU A 192 10.41 27.66 -1.70
N LEU A 193 9.66 26.55 -1.81
CA LEU A 193 9.11 26.08 -3.08
C LEU A 193 8.11 27.08 -3.68
N THR A 194 7.31 27.77 -2.88
CA THR A 194 6.42 28.84 -3.36
C THR A 194 7.22 29.97 -4.02
N ILE A 195 8.26 30.48 -3.35
CA ILE A 195 9.10 31.55 -3.89
C ILE A 195 9.77 31.09 -5.20
N MET A 196 10.34 29.87 -5.20
CA MET A 196 10.97 29.29 -6.39
C MET A 196 9.98 29.13 -7.55
N ALA A 197 8.74 28.71 -7.26
CA ALA A 197 7.70 28.52 -8.26
C ALA A 197 7.24 29.86 -8.86
N ASP A 198 7.05 30.89 -8.04
CA ASP A 198 6.63 32.21 -8.50
C ASP A 198 7.69 32.85 -9.41
N MET A 199 8.96 32.81 -8.99
CA MET A 199 10.09 33.29 -9.80
C MET A 199 10.21 32.53 -11.13
N SER A 200 10.01 31.21 -11.09
CA SER A 200 10.06 30.37 -12.29
C SER A 200 8.89 30.65 -13.23
N LEU A 201 7.67 30.82 -12.70
CA LEU A 201 6.48 31.16 -13.48
C LEU A 201 6.63 32.51 -14.16
N GLU A 202 7.15 33.52 -13.47
CA GLU A 202 7.39 34.85 -14.04
C GLU A 202 8.37 34.77 -15.23
N LYS A 203 9.50 34.07 -15.05
CA LYS A 203 10.53 33.90 -16.08
C LYS A 203 10.04 33.07 -17.28
N LEU A 204 9.23 32.04 -17.04
CA LEU A 204 8.66 31.21 -18.10
C LEU A 204 7.56 31.96 -18.88
N LYS A 205 6.70 32.73 -18.20
CA LYS A 205 5.69 33.57 -18.85
C LYS A 205 6.34 34.65 -19.70
N SER A 206 7.35 35.36 -19.18
CA SER A 206 8.03 36.42 -19.93
C SER A 206 8.75 35.89 -21.18
N LYS A 207 9.44 34.75 -21.09
CA LYS A 207 10.04 34.07 -22.25
C LYS A 207 9.01 33.65 -23.29
N ARG A 208 7.87 33.09 -22.87
CA ARG A 208 6.78 32.71 -23.79
C ARG A 208 6.21 33.94 -24.50
N MET A 209 5.99 35.03 -23.78
CA MET A 209 5.51 36.29 -24.37
C MET A 209 6.52 36.91 -25.34
N ALA A 210 7.82 36.82 -25.04
CA ALA A 210 8.88 37.26 -25.95
C ALA A 210 8.94 36.41 -27.23
N ALA A 211 8.79 35.09 -27.12
CA ALA A 211 8.75 34.19 -28.29
C ALA A 211 7.53 34.44 -29.19
N LEU A 212 6.36 34.70 -28.60
CA LEU A 212 5.14 35.06 -29.34
C LEU A 212 5.29 36.41 -30.07
N LYS A 213 5.97 37.39 -29.46
CA LYS A 213 6.29 38.66 -30.11
C LYS A 213 7.30 38.52 -31.25
N ALA A 214 8.30 37.64 -31.09
CA ALA A 214 9.27 37.35 -32.14
C ALA A 214 8.63 36.65 -33.36
N GLN A 215 7.64 35.78 -33.15
CA GLN A 215 6.87 35.13 -34.22
C GLN A 215 5.87 36.08 -34.90
N GLY A 216 5.42 37.14 -34.22
CA GLY A 216 4.58 38.19 -34.80
C GLY A 216 5.34 39.24 -35.62
N ALA A 217 6.68 39.27 -35.53
CA ALA A 217 7.52 40.29 -36.19
C ALA A 217 8.06 39.88 -37.57
N THR A 218 7.95 38.59 -37.95
CA THR A 218 8.23 38.15 -39.32
C THR A 218 6.92 38.13 -40.12
N GLY A 219 6.59 39.25 -40.74
CA GLY A 219 5.41 39.36 -41.62
C GLY A 219 5.58 38.54 -42.90
N ALA A 220 4.90 37.39 -42.98
CA ALA A 220 4.47 36.75 -44.22
C ALA A 220 3.27 35.85 -43.90
N GLY A 221 2.09 36.22 -44.42
CA GLY A 221 0.82 35.60 -44.06
C GLY A 221 0.66 34.17 -44.58
N VAL A 222 0.02 33.30 -43.77
CA VAL A 222 -0.75 32.16 -44.26
C VAL A 222 -1.96 31.90 -43.35
N ALA A 223 -3.13 32.02 -43.95
CA ALA A 223 -4.42 31.40 -43.65
C ALA A 223 -4.99 31.45 -42.21
N ALA A 224 -6.08 32.22 -42.09
CA ALA A 224 -7.13 31.99 -41.12
C ALA A 224 -7.54 30.50 -41.12
N ARG A 225 -7.15 29.77 -40.07
CA ARG A 225 -7.78 28.49 -39.76
C ARG A 225 -9.21 28.79 -39.30
N LYS A 226 -10.19 28.40 -40.13
CA LYS A 226 -11.61 28.34 -39.75
C LYS A 226 -11.75 27.63 -38.40
N PRO A 227 -12.54 28.15 -37.44
CA PRO A 227 -12.88 27.39 -36.25
C PRO A 227 -13.73 26.20 -36.68
N LEU A 228 -13.28 24.99 -36.35
CA LEU A 228 -14.11 23.79 -36.40
C LEU A 228 -15.13 23.88 -35.25
N LEU A 229 -16.16 24.70 -35.43
CA LEU A 229 -17.39 24.60 -34.65
C LEU A 229 -18.03 23.26 -35.04
N LEU A 230 -18.02 22.31 -34.10
CA LEU A 230 -18.88 21.14 -34.20
C LEU A 230 -20.32 21.64 -34.32
N ARG A 231 -20.92 21.43 -35.50
CA ARG A 231 -22.35 21.57 -35.71
C ARG A 231 -23.08 20.62 -34.77
N VAL A 232 -23.77 21.22 -33.82
CA VAL A 232 -25.00 20.67 -33.24
C VAL A 232 -26.07 20.91 -34.30
N ASP A 233 -26.55 19.86 -34.94
CA ASP A 233 -27.84 19.91 -35.64
C ASP A 233 -28.72 18.82 -35.03
N GLN A 234 -29.65 19.29 -34.20
CA GLN A 234 -30.82 18.57 -33.73
C GLN A 234 -31.86 18.58 -34.87
N SER A 235 -32.49 17.41 -35.06
CA SER A 235 -33.90 17.19 -35.44
C SER A 235 -34.47 17.81 -36.72
N ALA A 236 -34.89 16.94 -37.64
CA ALA A 236 -36.24 16.93 -38.25
C ALA A 236 -36.41 15.56 -38.96
N ASP A 237 -37.19 14.65 -38.40
CA ASP A 237 -38.58 14.37 -38.81
C ASP A 237 -38.71 13.76 -40.21
N VAL A 238 -38.90 12.43 -40.27
CA VAL A 238 -39.75 11.79 -41.28
C VAL A 238 -40.49 10.62 -40.64
N GLN A 239 -41.81 10.68 -40.79
CA GLN A 239 -42.83 9.82 -40.20
C GLN A 239 -42.87 8.40 -40.81
N ASP A 240 -43.44 7.51 -39.99
CA ASP A 240 -44.06 6.20 -40.27
C ASP A 240 -44.41 5.86 -41.73
N LYS A 241 -44.06 4.62 -42.13
CA LYS A 241 -45.06 3.57 -42.40
C LYS A 241 -44.42 2.20 -42.68
N ASP A 242 -44.81 1.25 -41.84
CA ASP A 242 -45.16 -0.15 -42.13
C ASP A 242 -44.34 -0.93 -43.16
N THR A 243 -43.66 -1.99 -42.70
CA THR A 243 -43.89 -3.35 -43.23
C THR A 243 -43.21 -4.42 -42.37
N HIS A 244 -43.98 -5.48 -42.16
CA HIS A 244 -43.70 -6.76 -41.53
C HIS A 244 -42.23 -7.24 -41.37
N GLY A 245 -41.94 -7.64 -40.13
CA GLY A 245 -41.57 -9.04 -39.88
C GLY A 245 -40.17 -9.48 -40.31
N SER A 246 -39.16 -9.11 -39.53
CA SER A 246 -37.96 -9.93 -39.43
C SER A 246 -37.38 -9.89 -38.02
N ARG A 247 -37.66 -10.95 -37.25
CA ARG A 247 -36.91 -11.31 -36.03
C ARG A 247 -35.44 -11.42 -36.41
N LYS A 248 -34.64 -10.37 -36.19
CA LYS A 248 -33.18 -10.50 -36.22
C LYS A 248 -32.76 -11.41 -35.06
N ARG A 249 -32.37 -12.64 -35.42
CA ARG A 249 -31.77 -13.63 -34.54
C ARG A 249 -30.61 -13.00 -33.77
N VAL A 250 -30.63 -13.14 -32.44
CA VAL A 250 -29.48 -12.86 -31.58
C VAL A 250 -28.35 -13.80 -32.00
N PRO A 251 -27.11 -13.33 -32.20
CA PRO A 251 -25.99 -14.23 -32.47
C PRO A 251 -25.73 -15.08 -31.23
N GLU A 252 -25.96 -16.39 -31.35
CA GLU A 252 -25.49 -17.36 -30.38
C GLU A 252 -23.96 -17.31 -30.31
N GLY A 253 -23.41 -17.26 -29.10
CA GLY A 253 -21.98 -17.49 -28.87
C GLY A 253 -21.12 -16.31 -28.40
N ARG A 254 -21.68 -15.22 -27.85
CA ARG A 254 -20.84 -14.25 -27.11
C ARG A 254 -20.45 -14.82 -25.75
N ALA A 255 -19.16 -15.08 -25.56
CA ALA A 255 -18.59 -15.48 -24.27
C ALA A 255 -19.04 -14.52 -23.15
N ARG A 256 -19.48 -15.10 -22.05
CA ARG A 256 -20.08 -14.39 -20.92
C ARG A 256 -19.05 -13.43 -20.29
N SER A 257 -19.23 -12.11 -20.47
CA SER A 257 -18.29 -11.11 -19.97
C SER A 257 -18.49 -10.80 -18.48
N ARG A 258 -17.41 -10.89 -17.70
CA ARG A 258 -17.41 -10.54 -16.27
C ARG A 258 -17.54 -9.03 -16.02
N ARG A 259 -17.36 -8.19 -17.05
CA ARG A 259 -17.47 -6.73 -16.92
C ARG A 259 -18.94 -6.33 -16.73
N ILE A 260 -19.24 -5.70 -15.60
CA ILE A 260 -20.57 -5.13 -15.32
C ILE A 260 -20.74 -3.84 -16.15
N PRO A 261 -21.80 -3.71 -16.97
CA PRO A 261 -22.09 -2.49 -17.72
C PRO A 261 -22.18 -1.23 -16.84
N ALA A 262 -21.73 -0.08 -17.36
CA ALA A 262 -21.68 1.18 -16.62
C ALA A 262 -23.06 1.66 -16.12
N SER A 263 -24.12 1.43 -16.89
CA SER A 263 -25.51 1.75 -16.50
C SER A 263 -25.92 0.97 -15.25
N ILE A 264 -25.63 -0.34 -15.21
CA ILE A 264 -25.95 -1.21 -14.08
C ILE A 264 -25.11 -0.83 -12.86
N ARG A 265 -23.81 -0.53 -13.03
CA ARG A 265 -22.95 -0.05 -11.94
C ARG A 265 -23.52 1.21 -11.27
N ARG A 266 -24.00 2.18 -12.06
CA ARG A 266 -24.61 3.42 -11.56
C ARG A 266 -25.90 3.14 -10.78
N GLN A 267 -26.74 2.23 -11.28
CA GLN A 267 -27.99 1.84 -10.61
C GLN A 267 -27.74 1.16 -9.27
N VAL A 268 -26.77 0.25 -9.18
CA VAL A 268 -26.37 -0.40 -7.92
C VAL A 268 -25.88 0.62 -6.90
N TRP A 269 -25.12 1.63 -7.35
CA TRP A 269 -24.61 2.70 -6.50
C TRP A 269 -25.72 3.58 -5.92
N LEU A 270 -26.70 3.95 -6.75
CA LEU A 270 -27.87 4.73 -6.33
C LEU A 270 -28.75 3.94 -5.36
N LYS A 271 -29.06 2.67 -5.68
CA LYS A 271 -29.86 1.76 -4.83
C LYS A 271 -29.25 1.60 -3.44
N SER A 272 -27.92 1.52 -3.37
CA SER A 272 -27.17 1.29 -2.13
C SER A 272 -26.79 2.59 -1.41
N GLN A 273 -27.18 3.76 -1.94
CA GLN A 273 -26.83 5.09 -1.42
C GLN A 273 -25.33 5.28 -1.13
N GLY A 274 -24.46 4.60 -1.91
CA GLY A 274 -23.02 4.61 -1.69
C GLY A 274 -22.58 4.07 -0.32
N GLN A 275 -23.29 3.07 0.23
CA GLN A 275 -23.00 2.43 1.50
C GLN A 275 -22.94 0.90 1.37
N CYS A 276 -22.20 0.27 2.28
CA CYS A 276 -22.15 -1.18 2.40
C CYS A 276 -23.51 -1.75 2.83
N CYS A 277 -24.05 -2.67 2.03
CA CYS A 277 -25.33 -3.34 2.25
C CYS A 277 -25.24 -4.61 3.10
N TYR A 278 -24.07 -4.92 3.68
CA TYR A 278 -23.94 -6.08 4.57
C TYR A 278 -24.80 -5.89 5.82
N ARG A 279 -25.58 -6.93 6.14
CA ARG A 279 -26.39 -7.04 7.35
C ARG A 279 -25.86 -8.17 8.20
N ASP A 280 -25.59 -7.89 9.47
CA ASP A 280 -25.16 -8.90 10.42
C ASP A 280 -26.32 -9.87 10.74
N PRO A 281 -26.18 -11.19 10.54
CA PRO A 281 -27.25 -12.15 10.81
C PRO A 281 -27.61 -12.27 12.29
N ILE A 282 -26.74 -11.87 13.23
CA ILE A 282 -26.98 -12.02 14.67
C ILE A 282 -27.63 -10.75 15.25
N SER A 283 -26.99 -9.59 15.09
CA SER A 283 -27.51 -8.32 15.62
C SER A 283 -28.54 -7.65 14.70
N GLY A 284 -28.62 -8.06 13.42
CA GLY A 284 -29.49 -7.44 12.43
C GLY A 284 -29.07 -6.04 11.97
N THR A 285 -27.92 -5.54 12.45
CA THR A 285 -27.39 -4.22 12.14
C THR A 285 -26.73 -4.16 10.76
N ASN A 286 -26.79 -3.00 10.09
CA ASN A 286 -26.16 -2.79 8.80
C ASN A 286 -24.78 -2.15 8.97
N CYS A 287 -23.82 -2.58 8.15
CA CYS A 287 -22.46 -2.02 8.19
C CYS A 287 -22.42 -0.53 7.82
N ALA A 288 -23.18 -0.11 6.79
CA ALA A 288 -23.29 1.28 6.32
C ALA A 288 -21.96 2.02 5.98
N SER A 289 -20.81 1.32 5.96
CA SER A 289 -19.52 1.90 5.61
C SER A 289 -19.54 2.50 4.20
N LYS A 290 -18.89 3.65 4.03
CA LYS A 290 -18.69 4.32 2.74
C LYS A 290 -17.29 4.09 2.14
N PHE A 291 -16.45 3.31 2.82
CA PHE A 291 -15.04 3.13 2.49
C PHE A 291 -14.80 1.89 1.62
N GLN A 292 -13.96 2.03 0.58
CA GLN A 292 -13.55 0.96 -0.36
C GLN A 292 -14.71 0.04 -0.81
N LEU A 293 -15.77 0.64 -1.35
CA LEU A 293 -16.94 -0.10 -1.82
C LEU A 293 -16.69 -0.83 -3.14
N GLN A 294 -17.15 -2.06 -3.20
CA GLN A 294 -17.04 -2.97 -4.33
C GLN A 294 -18.43 -3.50 -4.69
N ILE A 295 -18.72 -3.62 -5.99
CA ILE A 295 -19.96 -4.24 -6.46
C ILE A 295 -19.76 -5.74 -6.45
N GLU A 296 -20.55 -6.45 -5.65
CA GLU A 296 -20.46 -7.89 -5.47
C GLU A 296 -21.74 -8.60 -5.92
N HIS A 297 -21.58 -9.83 -6.41
CA HIS A 297 -22.70 -10.69 -6.80
C HIS A 297 -23.22 -11.48 -5.58
N ARG A 298 -24.52 -11.36 -5.26
CA ARG A 298 -25.16 -12.16 -4.20
C ARG A 298 -25.06 -13.66 -4.51
N TYR A 299 -25.38 -14.03 -5.75
CA TYR A 299 -25.07 -15.33 -6.34
C TYR A 299 -23.85 -15.17 -7.26
N PRO A 300 -22.69 -15.77 -6.93
CA PRO A 300 -21.43 -15.42 -7.57
C PRO A 300 -21.39 -15.66 -9.08
N TRP A 301 -20.66 -14.80 -9.78
CA TRP A 301 -20.39 -14.95 -11.21
C TRP A 301 -19.88 -16.35 -11.59
N ALA A 302 -18.91 -16.85 -10.81
CA ALA A 302 -18.27 -18.15 -11.01
C ALA A 302 -19.22 -19.35 -10.83
N LYS A 303 -20.37 -19.15 -10.17
CA LYS A 303 -21.43 -20.15 -10.02
C LYS A 303 -22.58 -19.96 -11.01
N GLY A 304 -22.48 -19.00 -11.93
CA GLY A 304 -23.53 -18.73 -12.93
C GLY A 304 -24.31 -17.43 -12.73
N GLY A 305 -24.03 -16.64 -11.69
CA GLY A 305 -24.87 -15.48 -11.35
C GLY A 305 -24.71 -14.25 -12.24
N GLY A 306 -25.80 -13.80 -12.86
CA GLY A 306 -25.83 -12.71 -13.84
C GLY A 306 -25.71 -11.30 -13.24
N HIS A 307 -25.71 -10.29 -14.11
CA HIS A 307 -25.61 -8.87 -13.75
C HIS A 307 -26.97 -8.21 -13.49
N GLN A 308 -27.97 -8.98 -13.06
CA GLN A 308 -29.28 -8.43 -12.68
C GLN A 308 -29.12 -7.57 -11.42
N ILE A 309 -29.87 -6.47 -11.32
CA ILE A 309 -29.75 -5.48 -10.23
C ILE A 309 -30.06 -6.12 -8.86
N GLU A 310 -30.91 -7.15 -8.84
CA GLU A 310 -31.28 -7.91 -7.65
C GLU A 310 -30.14 -8.82 -7.18
N ASN A 311 -29.26 -9.22 -8.11
CA ASN A 311 -28.10 -10.05 -7.83
C ASN A 311 -26.85 -9.23 -7.49
N LEU A 312 -26.91 -7.89 -7.53
CA LEU A 312 -25.79 -6.99 -7.30
C LEU A 312 -26.02 -6.09 -6.10
N GLU A 313 -24.98 -5.91 -5.29
CA GLU A 313 -25.00 -5.01 -4.14
C GLU A 313 -23.63 -4.40 -3.86
N LEU A 314 -23.58 -3.34 -3.06
CA LEU A 314 -22.32 -2.76 -2.59
C LEU A 314 -21.88 -3.37 -1.27
N LEU A 315 -20.63 -3.79 -1.20
CA LEU A 315 -19.96 -4.21 0.03
C LEU A 315 -18.65 -3.46 0.19
N CYS A 316 -18.23 -3.19 1.42
CA CYS A 316 -16.84 -2.78 1.67
C CYS A 316 -15.88 -3.95 1.41
N SER A 317 -14.59 -3.67 1.21
CA SER A 317 -13.54 -4.66 0.97
C SER A 317 -13.58 -5.84 1.96
N ALA A 318 -13.70 -5.55 3.26
CA ALA A 318 -13.76 -6.56 4.32
C ALA A 318 -15.00 -7.48 4.21
N HIS A 319 -16.20 -6.92 3.97
CA HIS A 319 -17.41 -7.73 3.83
C HIS A 319 -17.46 -8.48 2.50
N ASN A 320 -16.87 -7.94 1.45
CA ASN A 320 -16.69 -8.68 0.21
C ASN A 320 -15.79 -9.91 0.42
N GLN A 321 -14.68 -9.73 1.14
CA GLN A 321 -13.77 -10.82 1.50
C GLN A 321 -14.44 -11.88 2.36
N LEU A 322 -15.22 -11.47 3.38
CA LEU A 322 -16.00 -12.38 4.21
C LEU A 322 -16.97 -13.22 3.36
N ARG A 323 -17.70 -12.58 2.44
CA ARG A 323 -18.63 -13.27 1.54
C ARG A 323 -17.92 -14.25 0.61
N ALA A 324 -16.78 -13.86 0.06
CA ALA A 324 -15.98 -14.74 -0.78
C ALA A 324 -15.52 -16.00 -0.01
N ILE A 325 -15.13 -15.84 1.26
CA ILE A 325 -14.77 -16.97 2.14
C ILE A 325 -15.98 -17.86 2.39
N GLN A 326 -17.15 -17.30 2.70
CA GLN A 326 -18.39 -18.06 2.93
C GLN A 326 -18.81 -18.87 1.69
N GLN A 327 -18.63 -18.32 0.49
CA GLN A 327 -19.11 -18.94 -0.75
C GLN A 327 -18.14 -19.94 -1.40
N PHE A 328 -16.82 -19.74 -1.21
CA PHE A 328 -15.77 -20.52 -1.90
C PHE A 328 -14.79 -21.23 -0.96
N GLY A 329 -14.87 -20.97 0.36
CA GLY A 329 -13.99 -21.54 1.37
C GLY A 329 -12.65 -20.80 1.50
N GLU A 330 -12.08 -20.84 2.70
CA GLU A 330 -10.88 -20.07 3.05
C GLU A 330 -9.64 -20.43 2.22
N LYS A 331 -9.51 -21.72 1.83
CA LYS A 331 -8.36 -22.24 1.07
C LYS A 331 -8.28 -21.66 -0.36
N LYS A 332 -9.40 -21.36 -1.02
CA LYS A 332 -9.43 -20.78 -2.37
C LYS A 332 -9.22 -19.27 -2.40
N ILE A 333 -9.61 -18.55 -1.33
CA ILE A 333 -9.51 -17.09 -1.27
C ILE A 333 -8.12 -16.62 -0.81
N LYS A 334 -7.41 -17.40 0.03
CA LYS A 334 -6.03 -17.08 0.46
C LYS A 334 -5.04 -16.92 -0.71
N TYR A 335 -5.23 -17.63 -1.82
CA TYR A 335 -4.37 -17.53 -3.00
C TYR A 335 -4.43 -16.16 -3.70
N HIS A 336 -5.56 -15.44 -3.59
CA HIS A 336 -5.71 -14.08 -4.14
C HIS A 336 -5.40 -12.97 -3.12
N GLN A 337 -5.47 -13.27 -1.81
CA GLN A 337 -5.21 -12.30 -0.74
C GLN A 337 -3.74 -11.98 -0.49
N VAL A 338 -2.80 -12.84 -0.90
CA VAL A 338 -1.36 -12.51 -0.85
C VAL A 338 -1.05 -11.27 -1.70
N SER A 339 -1.93 -10.92 -2.65
CA SER A 339 -1.82 -9.71 -3.47
C SER A 339 -2.42 -8.44 -2.84
N SER A 340 -3.40 -8.51 -1.94
CA SER A 340 -4.21 -7.34 -1.53
C SER A 340 -4.11 -6.94 -0.05
N ILE A 341 -3.66 -7.84 0.84
CA ILE A 341 -3.49 -7.54 2.28
C ILE A 341 -2.26 -6.62 2.53
N ILE A 342 -1.40 -6.43 1.53
CA ILE A 342 -0.13 -5.69 1.66
C ILE A 342 -0.34 -4.16 1.66
N ASP A 343 -1.49 -3.64 1.25
CA ASP A 343 -1.69 -2.19 1.10
C ASP A 343 -2.37 -1.50 2.30
N GLU A 344 -3.10 -2.22 3.17
CA GLU A 344 -3.83 -1.60 4.31
C GLU A 344 -2.98 -1.43 5.59
N GLN A 345 -1.95 -2.27 5.80
CA GLN A 345 -1.10 -2.17 7.01
C GLN A 345 -0.07 -1.04 6.97
N VAL A 346 0.10 -0.36 5.82
CA VAL A 346 1.04 0.76 5.66
C VAL A 346 0.43 2.09 6.12
N ALA A 347 -0.89 2.18 6.29
CA ALA A 347 -1.57 3.41 6.70
C ALA A 347 -1.45 3.74 8.20
N TYR A 348 -0.99 2.80 9.04
CA TYR A 348 -0.94 3.01 10.49
C TYR A 348 0.44 3.48 11.01
N PHE A 349 1.48 3.44 10.17
CA PHE A 349 2.86 3.83 10.54
C PHE A 349 3.63 4.52 9.41
N SER A 350 2.94 5.25 8.53
CA SER A 350 3.58 6.17 7.57
C SER A 350 3.51 7.60 8.05
#